data_AF-A0A0K8VA07-F1
#
_entry.id   AF-A0A0K8VA07-F1
#
_cell.length_a   1.000
_cell.length_b   1.000
_cell.length_c   1.000
_cell.angle_alpha   90.00
_cell.angle_beta   90.00
_cell.angle_gamma   90.00
#
_symmetry.space_group_name_H-M   'P 1'
#
loop_
_entity.id
_entity.type
_entity.pdbx_description
1 polymer ?
#
loop_
_entity_poly.entity_id
_entity_poly.type
_entity_poly.pdbx_seq_one_letter_code
_entity_poly.pdbx_strand_id
1 'polypeptide(L)'
;MTADINKGPLLGQRHLQVFLLFTSIVVNYVAKFNASVAVVAMTDAATTNPDFPEYDWTDLQKSYILSSFFWGYFITQFPGGYLCRRFGAKRTMLLSTLGSSVMGLLPPLCVSWGGWGIYCGIRVVQGFFQGFMFPCVHAHLAAWCPVSERNRLGALANTGIECGTLLSMFISGVIAASSIGWPGLFYVGGGVGLVWCVAWIFLAANEPSQSKFITTEELNYINAEKTVTKEVEAGEVPRKMPVPWRAILTSLPLWALVIARSAHSWGFSTLQAEIPSYMKGVLNMDMKKNALYSALPYLAMWCMSYVYLIVSDVLLNRNILSLTALRKTFNSLALWAPAVGLIAVSFLEQDQTTLAIVLMTANVGVNAGSTIGSALNTIDLSPNYAGILMGIVNSAANVIPILTPLLVGVIVTENDSRSQWQVVFIIAAAVFFFGNLFYLIFGRMELQPWDNPDFLLPKSVVDVKPPAEKSENSVLDEKPRKSIT
;
A
#
# COMPACT_ATOMS: atom_id res chain seq x y z
N MET A 1 11.96 19.82 -32.98
CA MET A 1 10.51 19.97 -32.76
C MET A 1 10.02 18.71 -32.05
N THR A 2 9.86 18.76 -30.73
CA THR A 2 9.13 17.72 -30.00
C THR A 2 7.69 17.80 -30.45
N ALA A 3 7.23 16.85 -31.26
CA ALA A 3 5.81 16.75 -31.59
C ALA A 3 5.05 16.68 -30.27
N ASP A 4 4.17 17.65 -30.00
CA ASP A 4 3.31 17.62 -28.82
C ASP A 4 2.45 16.35 -28.93
N ILE A 5 2.81 15.33 -28.13
CA ILE A 5 2.05 14.10 -28.05
C ILE A 5 0.66 14.49 -27.53
N ASN A 6 -0.38 14.34 -28.36
CA ASN A 6 -1.74 14.61 -27.93
C ASN A 6 -2.14 13.57 -26.86
N LYS A 7 -2.14 14.00 -25.59
CA LYS A 7 -2.44 13.15 -24.43
C LYS A 7 -3.94 12.93 -24.22
N GLY A 8 -4.78 13.48 -25.09
CA GLY A 8 -6.23 13.54 -24.90
C GLY A 8 -6.63 14.53 -23.79
N PRO A 9 -7.84 14.39 -23.21
CA PRO A 9 -8.35 15.33 -22.21
C PRO A 9 -7.52 15.34 -20.92
N LEU A 10 -7.40 16.52 -20.29
CA LEU A 10 -6.73 16.73 -18.99
C LEU A 10 -7.24 15.76 -17.90
N LEU A 11 -8.53 15.44 -17.91
CA LEU A 11 -9.16 14.41 -17.08
C LEU A 11 -9.86 13.38 -17.97
N GLY A 12 -9.08 12.42 -18.49
CA GLY A 12 -9.59 11.28 -19.28
C GLY A 12 -10.05 10.07 -18.46
N GLN A 13 -10.44 9.01 -19.17
CA GLN A 13 -10.94 7.76 -18.61
C GLN A 13 -9.89 7.07 -17.71
N ARG A 14 -8.59 7.23 -17.99
CA ARG A 14 -7.51 6.71 -17.14
C ARG A 14 -7.54 7.29 -15.72
N HIS A 15 -7.87 8.57 -15.57
CA HIS A 15 -7.98 9.22 -14.26
C HIS A 15 -9.19 8.73 -13.50
N LEU A 16 -10.32 8.49 -14.20
CA LEU A 16 -11.49 7.86 -13.59
C LEU A 16 -11.16 6.46 -13.08
N GLN A 17 -10.41 5.65 -13.83
CA GLN A 17 -9.97 4.32 -13.36
C GLN A 17 -9.09 4.42 -12.11
N VAL A 18 -8.15 5.37 -12.07
CA VAL A 18 -7.30 5.62 -10.88
C VAL A 18 -8.14 6.06 -9.69
N PHE A 19 -9.14 6.91 -9.90
CA PHE A 19 -10.08 7.31 -8.86
C PHE A 19 -10.94 6.13 -8.33
N LEU A 20 -11.35 5.22 -9.22
CA LEU A 20 -12.03 3.98 -8.80
C LEU A 20 -11.11 3.07 -7.99
N LEU A 21 -9.82 2.97 -8.33
CA LEU A 21 -8.84 2.25 -7.52
C LEU A 21 -8.64 2.89 -6.15
N PHE A 22 -8.50 4.23 -6.10
CA PHE A 22 -8.40 5.00 -4.87
C PHE A 22 -9.60 4.73 -3.95
N THR A 23 -10.82 4.91 -4.48
CA THR A 23 -12.06 4.67 -3.72
C THR A 23 -12.21 3.20 -3.28
N SER A 24 -11.74 2.24 -4.08
CA SER A 24 -11.70 0.83 -3.69
C SER A 24 -10.84 0.61 -2.46
N ILE A 25 -9.63 1.17 -2.47
CA ILE A 25 -8.69 1.08 -1.36
C ILE A 25 -9.30 1.72 -0.12
N VAL A 26 -9.88 2.92 -0.25
CA VAL A 26 -10.58 3.62 0.84
C VAL A 26 -11.64 2.72 1.48
N VAL A 27 -12.55 2.16 0.69
CA VAL A 27 -13.66 1.37 1.23
C VAL A 27 -13.19 0.08 1.89
N ASN A 28 -12.22 -0.62 1.29
CA ASN A 28 -11.64 -1.83 1.86
C ASN A 28 -10.85 -1.52 3.15
N TYR A 29 -10.19 -0.36 3.24
CA TYR A 29 -9.48 0.05 4.46
C TYR A 29 -10.44 0.49 5.57
N VAL A 30 -11.56 1.15 5.23
CA VAL A 30 -12.65 1.41 6.17
C VAL A 30 -13.17 0.09 6.75
N ALA A 31 -13.55 -0.87 5.89
CA ALA A 31 -14.04 -2.16 6.34
C ALA A 31 -13.01 -2.95 7.19
N LYS A 32 -11.72 -2.82 6.87
CA LYS A 32 -10.63 -3.45 7.64
C LYS A 32 -10.56 -2.89 9.07
N PHE A 33 -10.58 -1.56 9.22
CA PHE A 33 -10.33 -0.87 10.48
C PHE A 33 -11.57 -0.63 11.34
N ASN A 34 -12.76 -0.69 10.76
CA ASN A 34 -14.01 -0.66 11.53
C ASN A 34 -14.05 -1.75 12.62
N ALA A 35 -13.39 -2.89 12.39
CA ALA A 35 -13.26 -3.96 13.38
C ALA A 35 -12.55 -3.51 14.67
N SER A 36 -11.52 -2.66 14.59
CA SER A 36 -10.79 -2.18 15.78
C SER A 36 -11.69 -1.32 16.66
N VAL A 37 -12.50 -0.45 16.07
CA VAL A 37 -13.47 0.38 16.80
C VAL A 37 -14.66 -0.47 17.28
N ALA A 38 -15.13 -1.40 16.46
CA ALA A 38 -16.25 -2.27 16.80
C ALA A 38 -15.93 -3.16 17.99
N VAL A 39 -14.74 -3.77 18.07
CA VAL A 39 -14.34 -4.60 19.21
C VAL A 39 -14.42 -3.81 20.51
N VAL A 40 -13.92 -2.56 20.53
CA VAL A 40 -14.03 -1.70 21.72
C VAL A 40 -15.48 -1.40 22.05
N ALA A 41 -16.28 -0.99 21.05
CA ALA A 41 -17.69 -0.68 21.24
C ALA A 41 -18.55 -1.88 21.71
N MET A 42 -18.14 -3.09 21.36
CA MET A 42 -18.84 -4.33 21.74
C MET A 42 -18.44 -4.84 23.13
N THR A 43 -17.30 -4.42 23.67
CA THR A 43 -16.78 -4.88 24.98
C THR A 43 -16.78 -3.80 26.06
N ASP A 44 -17.18 -2.57 25.71
CA ASP A 44 -17.29 -1.42 26.61
C ASP A 44 -18.51 -0.59 26.20
N ALA A 45 -19.70 -1.11 26.50
CA ALA A 45 -20.97 -0.48 26.16
C ALA A 45 -21.23 0.77 27.01
N ALA A 46 -20.73 0.78 28.25
CA ALA A 46 -20.87 1.88 29.21
C ALA A 46 -20.26 3.19 28.69
N THR A 47 -19.11 3.11 28.02
CA THR A 47 -18.46 4.31 27.48
C THR A 47 -18.95 4.65 26.06
N THR A 48 -19.42 3.66 25.29
CA THR A 48 -19.76 3.85 23.86
C THR A 48 -21.26 4.09 23.63
N ASN A 49 -22.10 3.09 23.89
CA ASN A 49 -23.56 3.20 23.77
C ASN A 49 -24.23 2.09 24.62
N PRO A 50 -24.93 2.43 25.72
CA PRO A 50 -25.54 1.46 26.62
C PRO A 50 -26.79 0.77 26.05
N ASP A 51 -27.33 1.26 24.93
CA ASP A 51 -28.53 0.66 24.29
C ASP A 51 -28.23 -0.64 23.52
N PHE A 52 -26.96 -1.02 23.40
CA PHE A 52 -26.50 -2.18 22.63
C PHE A 52 -25.86 -3.26 23.51
N PRO A 53 -25.93 -4.54 23.09
CA PRO A 53 -25.40 -5.64 23.89
C PRO A 53 -23.88 -5.56 24.05
N GLU A 54 -23.44 -5.76 25.29
CA GLU A 54 -22.05 -5.89 25.68
C GLU A 54 -21.63 -7.36 25.69
N TYR A 55 -20.44 -7.64 25.19
CA TYR A 55 -19.83 -8.95 25.13
C TYR A 55 -18.63 -9.01 26.06
N ASP A 56 -18.63 -9.99 26.96
CA ASP A 56 -17.51 -10.24 27.86
C ASP A 56 -16.41 -11.04 27.15
N TRP A 57 -15.58 -10.32 26.38
CA TRP A 57 -14.43 -10.90 25.70
C TRP A 57 -13.13 -10.58 26.43
N THR A 58 -12.32 -11.61 26.65
CA THR A 58 -10.96 -11.45 27.18
C THR A 58 -10.07 -10.67 26.19
N ASP A 59 -9.02 -10.00 26.68
CA ASP A 59 -8.09 -9.27 25.81
C ASP A 59 -7.35 -10.17 24.80
N LEU A 60 -7.16 -11.44 25.15
CA LEU A 60 -6.66 -12.47 24.24
C LEU A 60 -7.64 -12.72 23.08
N GLN A 61 -8.94 -12.83 23.36
CA GLN A 61 -9.98 -13.01 22.34
C GLN A 61 -10.09 -11.77 21.44
N LYS A 62 -10.05 -10.55 22.01
CA LYS A 62 -10.00 -9.30 21.23
C LYS A 62 -8.81 -9.31 20.26
N SER A 63 -7.64 -9.70 20.76
CA SER A 63 -6.41 -9.82 19.95
C SER A 63 -6.55 -10.86 18.82
N TYR A 64 -7.19 -12.00 19.07
CA TYR A 64 -7.49 -12.98 18.01
C TYR A 64 -8.44 -12.42 16.95
N ILE A 65 -9.51 -11.74 17.33
CA ILE A 65 -10.45 -11.12 16.36
C ILE A 65 -9.71 -10.12 15.47
N LEU A 66 -8.86 -9.26 16.04
CA LEU A 66 -8.12 -8.25 15.29
C LEU A 66 -7.07 -8.86 14.35
N SER A 67 -6.32 -9.85 14.84
CA SER A 67 -5.24 -10.50 14.07
C SER A 67 -5.75 -11.49 13.01
N SER A 68 -6.92 -12.09 13.21
CA SER A 68 -7.49 -13.12 12.30
C SER A 68 -7.68 -12.66 10.86
N PHE A 69 -7.95 -11.36 10.65
CA PHE A 69 -7.99 -10.76 9.31
C PHE A 69 -6.67 -10.98 8.55
N PHE A 70 -5.53 -10.81 9.24
CA PHE A 70 -4.22 -10.93 8.62
C PHE A 70 -3.89 -12.38 8.26
N TRP A 71 -4.46 -13.37 8.97
CA TRP A 71 -4.25 -14.79 8.67
C TRP A 71 -4.79 -15.14 7.29
N GLY A 72 -6.02 -14.71 6.97
CA GLY A 72 -6.62 -14.89 5.65
C GLY A 72 -5.92 -14.06 4.57
N TYR A 73 -5.56 -12.82 4.90
CA TYR A 73 -4.91 -11.87 3.99
C TYR A 73 -3.52 -12.33 3.52
N PHE A 74 -2.74 -12.94 4.42
CA PHE A 74 -1.41 -13.46 4.08
C PHE A 74 -1.47 -14.59 3.05
N ILE A 75 -2.45 -15.50 3.18
CA ILE A 75 -2.60 -16.65 2.28
C ILE A 75 -2.88 -16.20 0.84
N THR A 76 -3.64 -15.13 0.65
CA THR A 76 -4.12 -14.72 -0.68
C THR A 76 -3.21 -13.76 -1.44
N GLN A 77 -2.21 -13.16 -0.78
CA GLN A 77 -1.18 -12.32 -1.43
C GLN A 77 -0.44 -13.05 -2.55
N PHE A 78 -0.02 -14.30 -2.31
CA PHE A 78 0.73 -15.11 -3.27
C PHE A 78 -0.11 -15.56 -4.48
N PRO A 79 -1.30 -16.18 -4.32
CA PRO A 79 -2.14 -16.59 -5.46
C PRO A 79 -2.81 -15.41 -6.16
N GLY A 80 -2.96 -14.25 -5.52
CA GLY A 80 -3.68 -13.10 -6.07
C GLY A 80 -3.14 -12.61 -7.42
N GLY A 81 -1.81 -12.62 -7.60
CA GLY A 81 -1.19 -12.28 -8.88
C GLY A 81 -1.52 -13.27 -10.00
N TYR A 82 -1.52 -14.57 -9.70
CA TYR A 82 -1.90 -15.61 -10.67
C TYR A 82 -3.38 -15.49 -11.06
N LEU A 83 -4.25 -15.27 -10.07
CA LEU A 83 -5.69 -15.14 -10.29
C LEU A 83 -6.02 -13.90 -11.13
N CYS A 84 -5.34 -12.78 -10.85
CA CYS A 84 -5.48 -11.54 -11.63
C CYS A 84 -5.01 -11.72 -13.08
N ARG A 85 -3.92 -12.46 -13.33
CA ARG A 85 -3.46 -12.78 -14.69
C ARG A 85 -4.44 -13.66 -15.46
N ARG A 86 -5.07 -14.62 -14.77
CA ARG A 86 -6.00 -15.58 -15.41
C ARG A 86 -7.39 -15.02 -15.67
N PHE A 87 -7.94 -14.24 -14.74
CA PHE A 87 -9.33 -13.77 -14.79
C PHE A 87 -9.47 -12.27 -15.10
N GLY A 88 -8.35 -11.53 -15.12
CA GLY A 88 -8.30 -10.08 -15.33
C GLY A 88 -8.58 -9.27 -14.06
N ALA A 89 -7.99 -8.07 -13.99
CA ALA A 89 -8.07 -7.21 -12.82
C ALA A 89 -9.52 -6.80 -12.46
N LYS A 90 -10.38 -6.53 -13.45
CA LYS A 90 -11.79 -6.15 -13.23
C LYS A 90 -12.57 -7.18 -12.42
N ARG A 91 -12.51 -8.46 -12.83
CA ARG A 91 -13.29 -9.53 -12.18
C ARG A 91 -12.72 -9.88 -10.82
N THR A 92 -11.40 -9.98 -10.70
CA THR A 92 -10.74 -10.32 -9.44
C THR A 92 -10.91 -9.21 -8.40
N MET A 93 -10.82 -7.93 -8.79
CA MET A 93 -11.06 -6.78 -7.91
C MET A 93 -12.52 -6.70 -7.43
N LEU A 94 -13.48 -7.02 -8.31
CA LEU A 94 -14.89 -7.12 -7.95
C LEU A 94 -15.10 -8.22 -6.90
N LEU A 95 -14.57 -9.41 -7.13
CA LEU A 95 -14.67 -10.53 -6.17
C LEU A 95 -14.04 -10.17 -4.82
N SER A 96 -12.87 -9.52 -4.83
CA SER A 96 -12.18 -9.03 -3.63
C SER A 96 -13.07 -8.10 -2.80
N THR A 97 -13.57 -7.03 -3.42
CA THR A 97 -14.31 -6.00 -2.67
C THR A 97 -15.72 -6.48 -2.32
N LEU A 98 -16.39 -7.22 -3.20
CA LEU A 98 -17.71 -7.78 -2.94
C LEU A 98 -17.65 -8.79 -1.79
N GLY A 99 -16.70 -9.73 -1.83
CA GLY A 99 -16.50 -10.71 -0.76
C GLY A 99 -16.18 -10.04 0.58
N SER A 100 -15.29 -9.04 0.59
CA SER A 100 -14.98 -8.27 1.81
C SER A 100 -16.21 -7.51 2.34
N SER A 101 -17.00 -6.90 1.47
CA SER A 101 -18.20 -6.13 1.83
C SER A 101 -19.31 -7.02 2.39
N VAL A 102 -19.56 -8.18 1.76
CA VAL A 102 -20.56 -9.15 2.24
C VAL A 102 -20.13 -9.70 3.59
N MET A 103 -18.86 -10.11 3.75
CA MET A 103 -18.35 -10.54 5.06
C MET A 103 -18.42 -9.42 6.10
N GLY A 104 -18.25 -8.16 5.70
CA GLY A 104 -18.41 -7.00 6.58
C GLY A 104 -19.84 -6.75 7.06
N LEU A 105 -20.88 -7.26 6.38
CA LEU A 105 -22.29 -7.12 6.78
C LEU A 105 -22.77 -8.21 7.74
N LEU A 106 -22.04 -9.34 7.83
CA LEU A 106 -22.42 -10.49 8.65
C LEU A 106 -22.24 -10.33 10.17
N PRO A 107 -21.27 -9.57 10.72
CA PRO A 107 -21.03 -9.56 12.17
C PRO A 107 -22.25 -9.20 13.02
N PRO A 108 -23.05 -8.15 12.70
CA PRO A 108 -24.27 -7.86 13.46
C PRO A 108 -25.27 -9.00 13.52
N LEU A 109 -25.32 -9.86 12.50
CA LEU A 109 -26.29 -10.95 12.37
C LEU A 109 -25.80 -12.23 13.04
N CYS A 110 -24.48 -12.48 13.04
CA CYS A 110 -23.92 -13.77 13.42
C CYS A 110 -23.20 -13.78 14.77
N VAL A 111 -22.77 -12.61 15.30
CA VAL A 111 -22.02 -12.56 16.56
C VAL A 111 -22.86 -13.02 17.75
N SER A 112 -24.17 -12.80 17.73
CA SER A 112 -25.08 -13.24 18.81
C SER A 112 -25.16 -14.77 18.95
N TRP A 113 -24.79 -15.54 17.93
CA TRP A 113 -24.92 -17.00 17.93
C TRP A 113 -23.68 -17.73 18.42
N GLY A 114 -22.48 -17.16 18.20
CA GLY A 114 -21.22 -17.83 18.51
C GLY A 114 -20.08 -16.91 18.94
N GLY A 115 -20.43 -15.67 19.34
CA GLY A 115 -19.54 -14.71 19.98
C GLY A 115 -18.27 -14.42 19.16
N TRP A 116 -17.14 -14.40 19.86
CA TRP A 116 -15.83 -14.05 19.29
C TRP A 116 -15.35 -15.04 18.21
N GLY A 117 -15.70 -16.33 18.32
CA GLY A 117 -15.23 -17.37 17.41
C GLY A 117 -15.81 -17.22 16.00
N ILE A 118 -17.11 -16.95 15.90
CA ILE A 118 -17.76 -16.66 14.61
C ILE A 118 -17.21 -15.36 14.02
N TYR A 119 -17.00 -14.33 14.84
CA TYR A 119 -16.45 -13.07 14.35
C TYR A 119 -15.05 -13.25 13.78
N CYS A 120 -14.20 -14.02 14.48
CA CYS A 120 -12.88 -14.42 14.00
C CYS A 120 -12.97 -15.14 12.64
N GLY A 121 -13.88 -16.11 12.49
CA GLY A 121 -14.12 -16.79 11.21
C GLY A 121 -14.50 -15.85 10.08
N ILE A 122 -15.42 -14.91 10.32
CA ILE A 122 -15.82 -13.88 9.35
C ILE A 122 -14.61 -13.04 8.94
N ARG A 123 -13.77 -12.63 9.91
CA ARG A 123 -12.57 -11.82 9.67
C ARG A 123 -11.52 -12.55 8.85
N VAL A 124 -11.30 -13.84 9.08
CA VAL A 124 -10.41 -14.67 8.24
C VAL A 124 -10.88 -14.66 6.78
N VAL A 125 -12.17 -14.91 6.55
CA VAL A 125 -12.74 -14.94 5.19
C VAL A 125 -12.71 -13.54 4.55
N GLN A 126 -12.96 -12.50 5.32
CA GLN A 126 -12.84 -11.10 4.87
C GLN A 126 -11.41 -10.80 4.41
N GLY A 127 -10.41 -11.17 5.22
CA GLY A 127 -9.00 -11.02 4.90
C GLY A 127 -8.59 -11.80 3.64
N PHE A 128 -9.09 -13.02 3.49
CA PHE A 128 -8.90 -13.84 2.30
C PHE A 128 -9.31 -13.08 1.03
N PHE A 129 -10.53 -12.52 1.00
CA PHE A 129 -11.00 -11.74 -0.16
C PHE A 129 -10.15 -10.49 -0.40
N GLN A 130 -9.84 -9.73 0.65
CA GLN A 130 -9.12 -8.46 0.52
C GLN A 130 -7.65 -8.61 0.10
N GLY A 131 -7.02 -9.78 0.30
CA GLY A 131 -5.63 -10.00 -0.13
C GLY A 131 -5.42 -9.97 -1.65
N PHE A 132 -6.49 -10.10 -2.45
CA PHE A 132 -6.42 -9.95 -3.91
C PHE A 132 -6.31 -8.49 -4.38
N MET A 133 -6.60 -7.53 -3.51
CA MET A 133 -6.77 -6.13 -3.88
C MET A 133 -5.51 -5.51 -4.49
N PHE A 134 -4.35 -5.56 -3.81
CA PHE A 134 -3.13 -4.89 -4.30
C PHE A 134 -2.58 -5.48 -5.61
N PRO A 135 -2.51 -6.82 -5.79
CA PRO A 135 -2.17 -7.40 -7.09
C PRO A 135 -3.07 -6.88 -8.22
N CYS A 136 -4.37 -6.72 -7.96
CA CYS A 136 -5.32 -6.17 -8.94
C CYS A 136 -5.09 -4.69 -9.21
N VAL A 137 -4.87 -3.88 -8.17
CA VAL A 137 -4.55 -2.45 -8.29
C VAL A 137 -3.33 -2.26 -9.20
N HIS A 138 -2.24 -2.99 -8.94
CA HIS A 138 -1.01 -2.87 -9.73
C HIS A 138 -1.19 -3.36 -11.16
N ALA A 139 -1.87 -4.49 -11.38
CA ALA A 139 -2.16 -4.99 -12.71
C ALA A 139 -3.04 -4.02 -13.53
N HIS A 140 -4.04 -3.41 -12.88
CA HIS A 140 -4.91 -2.41 -13.50
C HIS A 140 -4.17 -1.13 -13.85
N LEU A 141 -3.32 -0.62 -12.93
CA LEU A 141 -2.46 0.53 -13.20
C LEU A 141 -1.50 0.25 -14.36
N ALA A 142 -0.92 -0.96 -14.45
CA ALA A 142 -0.06 -1.34 -15.57
C ALA A 142 -0.82 -1.36 -16.91
N ALA A 143 -2.10 -1.75 -16.90
CA ALA A 143 -2.94 -1.76 -18.08
C ALA A 143 -3.47 -0.38 -18.49
N TRP A 144 -3.68 0.55 -17.56
CA TRP A 144 -4.34 1.82 -17.84
C TRP A 144 -3.43 3.05 -17.84
N CYS A 145 -2.32 3.01 -17.10
CA CYS A 145 -1.43 4.14 -16.97
C CYS A 145 -0.27 4.04 -17.97
N PRO A 146 -0.01 5.10 -18.76
CA PRO A 146 1.23 5.28 -19.51
C PRO A 146 2.44 5.17 -18.57
N VAL A 147 3.58 4.71 -19.07
CA VAL A 147 4.78 4.43 -18.26
C VAL A 147 5.28 5.71 -17.60
N SER A 148 5.24 6.83 -18.32
CA SER A 148 5.66 8.15 -17.85
C SER A 148 4.88 8.66 -16.64
N GLU A 149 3.59 8.31 -16.52
CA GLU A 149 2.69 8.82 -15.48
C GLU A 149 2.31 7.75 -14.43
N ARG A 150 2.71 6.49 -14.64
CA ARG A 150 2.32 5.34 -13.82
C ARG A 150 2.70 5.50 -12.35
N ASN A 151 3.89 6.03 -12.06
CA ASN A 151 4.34 6.22 -10.68
C ASN A 151 3.48 7.25 -9.94
N ARG A 152 3.15 8.37 -10.59
CA ARG A 152 2.31 9.43 -10.02
C ARG A 152 0.88 8.97 -9.79
N LEU A 153 0.27 8.36 -10.80
CA LEU A 153 -1.11 7.84 -10.72
C LEU A 153 -1.21 6.66 -9.74
N GLY A 154 -0.19 5.80 -9.69
CA GLY A 154 -0.11 4.71 -8.74
C GLY A 154 0.06 5.19 -7.30
N ALA A 155 0.87 6.23 -7.07
CA ALA A 155 0.98 6.86 -5.76
C ALA A 155 -0.36 7.49 -5.35
N LEU A 156 -1.04 8.21 -6.25
CA LEU A 156 -2.37 8.78 -6.02
C LEU A 156 -3.42 7.71 -5.66
N ALA A 157 -3.39 6.54 -6.31
CA ALA A 157 -4.28 5.44 -5.94
C ALA A 157 -3.98 4.94 -4.52
N ASN A 158 -2.68 4.79 -4.18
CA ASN A 158 -2.25 4.28 -2.87
C ASN A 158 -2.55 5.25 -1.72
N THR A 159 -2.68 6.57 -1.95
CA THR A 159 -3.09 7.51 -0.88
C THR A 159 -4.50 7.23 -0.33
N GLY A 160 -5.25 6.34 -0.99
CA GLY A 160 -6.51 5.80 -0.47
C GLY A 160 -6.36 5.01 0.83
N ILE A 161 -5.16 4.50 1.13
CA ILE A 161 -4.86 3.81 2.39
C ILE A 161 -5.03 4.77 3.56
N GLU A 162 -4.38 5.93 3.49
CA GLU A 162 -4.40 6.98 4.51
C GLU A 162 -5.80 7.59 4.62
N CYS A 163 -6.43 7.89 3.49
CA CYS A 163 -7.81 8.40 3.44
C CYS A 163 -8.81 7.42 4.07
N GLY A 164 -8.74 6.13 3.73
CA GLY A 164 -9.61 5.09 4.30
C GLY A 164 -9.38 4.90 5.80
N THR A 165 -8.14 4.98 6.26
CA THR A 165 -7.79 4.90 7.69
C THR A 165 -8.37 6.10 8.45
N LEU A 166 -8.20 7.31 7.92
CA LEU A 166 -8.77 8.54 8.46
C LEU A 166 -10.30 8.45 8.57
N LEU A 167 -10.97 8.07 7.48
CA LEU A 167 -12.43 7.95 7.44
C LEU A 167 -12.91 6.88 8.40
N SER A 168 -12.21 5.74 8.51
CA SER A 168 -12.57 4.70 9.48
C SER A 168 -12.51 5.22 10.90
N MET A 169 -11.41 5.87 11.31
CA MET A 169 -11.24 6.36 12.68
C MET A 169 -12.25 7.47 13.01
N PHE A 170 -12.48 8.40 12.08
CA PHE A 170 -13.40 9.53 12.29
C PHE A 170 -14.87 9.09 12.27
N ILE A 171 -15.29 8.39 11.22
CA ILE A 171 -16.71 8.03 11.02
C ILE A 171 -17.12 6.92 11.99
N SER A 172 -16.25 5.94 12.27
CA SER A 172 -16.63 4.82 13.13
C SER A 172 -16.92 5.25 14.55
N GLY A 173 -16.10 6.13 15.14
CA GLY A 173 -16.37 6.61 16.50
C GLY A 173 -17.73 7.31 16.62
N VAL A 174 -18.09 8.13 15.62
CA VAL A 174 -19.37 8.84 15.58
C VAL A 174 -20.54 7.89 15.40
N ILE A 175 -20.41 6.88 14.51
CA ILE A 175 -21.46 5.89 14.28
C ILE A 175 -21.66 5.00 15.52
N ALA A 176 -20.57 4.54 16.14
CA ALA A 176 -20.63 3.66 17.31
C ALA A 176 -21.37 4.32 18.50
N ALA A 177 -21.18 5.63 18.70
CA ALA A 177 -21.87 6.40 19.74
C ALA A 177 -23.29 6.87 19.33
N SER A 178 -23.71 6.64 18.08
CA SER A 178 -25.02 7.05 17.58
C SER A 178 -26.11 6.04 17.94
N SER A 179 -27.37 6.37 17.65
CA SER A 179 -28.53 5.48 17.84
C SER A 179 -28.47 4.17 17.04
N ILE A 180 -27.60 4.07 16.03
CA ILE A 180 -27.41 2.85 15.23
C ILE A 180 -26.38 1.91 15.89
N GLY A 181 -25.60 2.41 16.85
CA GLY A 181 -24.63 1.66 17.62
C GLY A 181 -23.50 1.04 16.80
N TRP A 182 -22.82 0.06 17.42
CA TRP A 182 -21.77 -0.71 16.76
C TRP A 182 -22.24 -1.47 15.50
N PRO A 183 -23.51 -1.94 15.38
CA PRO A 183 -23.98 -2.57 14.14
C PRO A 183 -23.91 -1.63 12.92
N GLY A 184 -24.10 -0.32 13.13
CA GLY A 184 -24.01 0.69 12.08
C GLY A 184 -22.66 0.73 11.38
N LEU A 185 -21.57 0.39 12.08
CA LEU A 185 -20.21 0.32 11.51
C LEU A 185 -20.11 -0.67 10.35
N PHE A 186 -20.78 -1.81 10.53
CA PHE A 186 -20.81 -2.91 9.59
C PHE A 186 -21.77 -2.61 8.44
N TYR A 187 -22.95 -2.07 8.72
CA TYR A 187 -23.93 -1.69 7.70
C TYR A 187 -23.44 -0.58 6.77
N VAL A 188 -22.86 0.49 7.32
CA VAL A 188 -22.33 1.60 6.52
C VAL A 188 -21.10 1.14 5.74
N GLY A 189 -20.14 0.48 6.40
CA GLY A 189 -18.91 0.00 5.74
C GLY A 189 -19.20 -1.00 4.61
N GLY A 190 -20.01 -2.02 4.88
CA GLY A 190 -20.40 -3.02 3.89
C GLY A 190 -21.30 -2.45 2.79
N GLY A 191 -22.25 -1.58 3.13
CA GLY A 191 -23.15 -0.92 2.17
C GLY A 191 -22.41 -0.05 1.16
N VAL A 192 -21.48 0.79 1.62
CA VAL A 192 -20.63 1.60 0.73
C VAL A 192 -19.78 0.71 -0.18
N GLY A 193 -19.29 -0.42 0.33
CA GLY A 193 -18.58 -1.43 -0.47
C GLY A 193 -19.42 -2.07 -1.56
N LEU A 194 -20.69 -2.38 -1.29
CA LEU A 194 -21.62 -2.87 -2.30
C LEU A 194 -21.91 -1.81 -3.37
N VAL A 195 -22.13 -0.56 -2.97
CA VAL A 195 -22.32 0.57 -3.91
C VAL A 195 -21.10 0.74 -4.80
N TRP A 196 -19.89 0.65 -4.24
CA TRP A 196 -18.65 0.68 -5.01
C TRP A 196 -18.57 -0.49 -6.01
N CYS A 197 -18.99 -1.70 -5.62
CA CYS A 197 -19.02 -2.87 -6.52
C CYS A 197 -19.95 -2.64 -7.72
N VAL A 198 -21.12 -2.03 -7.49
CA VAL A 198 -22.05 -1.65 -8.56
C VAL A 198 -21.38 -0.65 -9.51
N ALA A 199 -20.78 0.41 -8.98
CA ALA A 199 -20.05 1.40 -9.78
C ALA A 199 -18.91 0.75 -10.59
N TRP A 200 -18.14 -0.16 -10.00
CA TRP A 200 -17.05 -0.88 -10.65
C TRP A 200 -17.50 -1.75 -11.82
N ILE A 201 -18.66 -2.42 -11.69
CA ILE A 201 -19.22 -3.25 -12.79
C ILE A 201 -19.46 -2.40 -14.04
N PHE A 202 -20.02 -1.20 -13.88
CA PHE A 202 -20.40 -0.32 -14.99
C PHE A 202 -19.24 0.52 -15.52
N LEU A 203 -18.37 1.04 -14.65
CA LEU A 203 -17.36 2.03 -15.02
C LEU A 203 -15.98 1.45 -15.30
N ALA A 204 -15.62 0.29 -14.73
CA ALA A 204 -14.30 -0.29 -14.92
C ALA A 204 -14.20 -1.14 -16.19
N ALA A 205 -13.02 -1.20 -16.79
CA ALA A 205 -12.69 -2.11 -17.90
C ALA A 205 -11.29 -2.71 -17.71
N ASN A 206 -11.08 -3.97 -18.14
CA ASN A 206 -9.78 -4.64 -17.97
C ASN A 206 -8.69 -3.98 -18.80
N GLU A 207 -9.02 -3.63 -20.04
CA GLU A 207 -8.12 -2.98 -20.98
C GLU A 207 -8.73 -1.66 -21.47
N PRO A 208 -7.91 -0.66 -21.80
CA PRO A 208 -8.38 0.59 -22.40
C PRO A 208 -9.25 0.37 -23.65
N SER A 209 -8.90 -0.61 -24.49
CA SER A 209 -9.63 -1.00 -25.71
C SER A 209 -11.06 -1.48 -25.46
N GLN A 210 -11.35 -2.02 -24.27
CA GLN A 210 -12.66 -2.54 -23.90
C GLN A 210 -13.56 -1.48 -23.27
N SER A 211 -13.02 -0.28 -23.02
CA SER A 211 -13.76 0.82 -22.41
C SER A 211 -14.68 1.49 -23.42
N LYS A 212 -15.96 1.65 -23.06
CA LYS A 212 -16.93 2.36 -23.90
C LYS A 212 -16.78 3.89 -23.87
N PHE A 213 -16.14 4.42 -22.83
CA PHE A 213 -16.05 5.86 -22.55
C PHE A 213 -14.68 6.45 -22.88
N ILE A 214 -13.74 5.66 -23.40
CA ILE A 214 -12.40 6.15 -23.73
C ILE A 214 -12.41 6.90 -25.07
N THR A 215 -11.68 8.00 -25.13
CA THR A 215 -11.48 8.75 -26.37
C THR A 215 -10.39 8.10 -27.22
N THR A 216 -10.50 8.15 -28.55
CA THR A 216 -9.50 7.57 -29.47
C THR A 216 -8.10 8.15 -29.27
N GLU A 217 -8.02 9.45 -28.95
CA GLU A 217 -6.74 10.12 -28.65
C GLU A 217 -6.05 9.53 -27.41
N GLU A 218 -6.81 9.35 -26.32
CA GLU A 218 -6.30 8.77 -25.06
C GLU A 218 -5.88 7.30 -25.25
N LEU A 219 -6.67 6.53 -26.01
CA LEU A 219 -6.34 5.15 -26.35
C LEU A 219 -5.04 5.06 -27.17
N ASN A 220 -4.87 5.94 -28.15
CA ASN A 220 -3.65 6.01 -28.95
C ASN A 220 -2.44 6.43 -28.12
N TYR A 221 -2.58 7.37 -27.18
CA TYR A 221 -1.52 7.76 -26.27
C TYR A 221 -1.06 6.59 -25.38
N ILE A 222 -1.99 5.88 -24.75
CA ILE A 222 -1.67 4.73 -23.89
C ILE A 222 -1.02 3.61 -24.70
N ASN A 223 -1.53 3.33 -25.91
CA ASN A 223 -0.98 2.29 -26.75
C ASN A 223 0.38 2.68 -27.34
N ALA A 224 0.60 3.93 -27.73
CA ALA A 224 1.88 4.39 -28.26
C ALA A 224 3.01 4.22 -27.25
N GLU A 225 2.82 4.64 -25.99
CA GLU A 225 3.86 4.42 -24.96
C GLU A 225 4.08 2.94 -24.65
N LYS A 226 3.01 2.12 -24.68
CA LYS A 226 3.14 0.67 -24.51
C LYS A 226 3.83 -0.01 -25.69
N THR A 227 3.58 0.44 -26.91
CA THR A 227 4.19 -0.11 -28.13
C THR A 227 5.65 0.26 -28.20
N VAL A 228 6.03 1.50 -27.85
CA VAL A 228 7.45 1.87 -27.71
C VAL A 228 8.15 0.97 -26.69
N THR A 229 7.50 0.70 -25.55
CA THR A 229 8.03 -0.24 -24.55
C THR A 229 8.13 -1.66 -25.12
N LYS A 230 7.10 -2.13 -25.83
CA LYS A 230 7.08 -3.46 -26.46
C LYS A 230 8.01 -3.60 -27.65
N GLU A 231 8.33 -2.55 -28.40
CA GLU A 231 9.25 -2.57 -29.54
C GLU A 231 10.70 -2.54 -29.08
N VAL A 232 10.99 -1.81 -27.98
CA VAL A 232 12.24 -1.94 -27.24
C VAL A 232 12.39 -3.36 -26.69
N GLU A 233 11.30 -3.97 -26.21
CA GLU A 233 11.28 -5.37 -25.76
C GLU A 233 11.26 -6.39 -26.93
N ALA A 234 10.70 -6.08 -28.10
CA ALA A 234 10.46 -7.01 -29.20
C ALA A 234 11.72 -7.36 -30.04
N GLY A 235 12.85 -6.70 -29.77
CA GLY A 235 14.16 -7.26 -30.12
C GLY A 235 14.43 -8.60 -29.40
N GLU A 236 13.73 -8.86 -28.30
CA GLU A 236 13.79 -10.08 -27.49
C GLU A 236 12.40 -10.75 -27.42
N VAL A 237 12.30 -11.96 -27.98
CA VAL A 237 11.05 -12.75 -27.97
C VAL A 237 10.49 -12.84 -26.54
N PRO A 238 9.16 -12.68 -26.30
CA PRO A 238 8.58 -12.81 -24.96
C PRO A 238 8.72 -14.25 -24.46
N ARG A 239 9.86 -14.55 -23.85
CA ARG A 239 10.17 -15.84 -23.24
C ARG A 239 9.46 -15.91 -21.89
N LYS A 240 8.89 -17.08 -21.56
CA LYS A 240 8.49 -17.37 -20.18
C LYS A 240 9.76 -17.34 -19.33
N MET A 241 10.06 -16.20 -18.71
CA MET A 241 11.21 -16.03 -17.85
C MET A 241 11.02 -16.90 -16.59
N PRO A 242 11.85 -17.95 -16.38
CA PRO A 242 11.80 -18.71 -15.14
C PRO A 242 12.24 -17.80 -13.99
N VAL A 243 11.53 -17.86 -12.86
CA VAL A 243 11.82 -16.97 -11.72
C VAL A 243 13.11 -17.43 -11.02
N PRO A 244 14.16 -16.59 -10.92
CA PRO A 244 15.42 -16.96 -10.26
C PRO A 244 15.29 -16.85 -8.73
N TRP A 245 14.52 -17.76 -8.13
CA TRP A 245 14.19 -17.75 -6.69
C TRP A 245 15.40 -17.61 -5.77
N ARG A 246 16.48 -18.37 -6.05
CA ARG A 246 17.70 -18.31 -5.23
C ARG A 246 18.32 -16.92 -5.26
N ALA A 247 18.50 -16.34 -6.45
CA ALA A 247 19.13 -15.03 -6.61
C ALA A 247 18.31 -13.92 -5.95
N ILE A 248 16.99 -13.95 -6.15
CA ILE A 248 16.05 -13.01 -5.53
C ILE A 248 16.13 -13.11 -4.00
N LEU A 249 15.99 -14.31 -3.44
CA LEU A 249 15.99 -14.52 -1.98
C LEU A 249 17.35 -14.31 -1.32
N THR A 250 18.46 -14.39 -2.05
CA THR A 250 19.80 -14.06 -1.52
C THR A 250 20.17 -12.59 -1.70
N SER A 251 19.32 -11.77 -2.30
CA SER A 251 19.66 -10.38 -2.63
C SER A 251 19.56 -9.44 -1.44
N LEU A 252 20.65 -8.73 -1.14
CA LEU A 252 20.69 -7.72 -0.08
C LEU A 252 19.69 -6.57 -0.30
N PRO A 253 19.51 -6.02 -1.52
CA PRO A 253 18.53 -4.94 -1.74
C PRO A 253 17.08 -5.36 -1.46
N LEU A 254 16.71 -6.62 -1.72
CA LEU A 254 15.39 -7.14 -1.34
C LEU A 254 15.23 -7.17 0.18
N TRP A 255 16.20 -7.73 0.90
CA TRP A 255 16.13 -7.78 2.37
C TRP A 255 16.14 -6.39 2.99
N ALA A 256 16.86 -5.44 2.39
CA ALA A 256 16.83 -4.04 2.80
C ALA A 256 15.42 -3.46 2.71
N LEU A 257 14.71 -3.77 1.63
CA LEU A 257 13.34 -3.36 1.42
C LEU A 257 12.36 -4.06 2.38
N VAL A 258 12.51 -5.37 2.58
CA VAL A 258 11.71 -6.16 3.51
C VAL A 258 11.83 -5.58 4.92
N ILE A 259 13.06 -5.38 5.41
CA ILE A 259 13.32 -4.83 6.74
C ILE A 259 12.76 -3.42 6.88
N ALA A 260 12.97 -2.55 5.89
CA ALA A 260 12.44 -1.17 5.92
C ALA A 260 10.90 -1.15 5.98
N ARG A 261 10.24 -2.00 5.19
CA ARG A 261 8.78 -2.09 5.15
C ARG A 261 8.20 -2.74 6.40
N SER A 262 8.86 -3.74 6.96
CA SER A 262 8.49 -4.32 8.25
C SER A 262 8.68 -3.32 9.40
N ALA A 263 9.77 -2.56 9.42
CA ALA A 263 9.99 -1.50 10.40
C ALA A 263 8.92 -0.41 10.30
N HIS A 264 8.61 0.05 9.09
CA HIS A 264 7.51 0.99 8.86
C HIS A 264 6.17 0.41 9.35
N SER A 265 5.88 -0.85 9.00
CA SER A 265 4.65 -1.50 9.44
C SER A 265 4.56 -1.60 10.96
N TRP A 266 5.67 -1.85 11.66
CA TRP A 266 5.75 -1.88 13.12
C TRP A 266 5.28 -0.58 13.73
N GLY A 267 5.90 0.53 13.35
CA GLY A 267 5.55 1.79 13.97
C GLY A 267 4.23 2.35 13.50
N PHE A 268 3.79 2.07 12.27
CA PHE A 268 2.42 2.40 11.85
C PHE A 268 1.38 1.66 12.69
N SER A 269 1.53 0.35 12.91
CA SER A 269 0.62 -0.40 13.78
C SER A 269 0.71 0.01 15.25
N THR A 270 1.91 0.34 15.74
CA THR A 270 2.10 0.85 17.11
C THR A 270 1.40 2.19 17.29
N LEU A 271 1.66 3.16 16.40
CA LEU A 271 0.98 4.45 16.43
C LEU A 271 -0.54 4.26 16.33
N GLN A 272 -1.01 3.31 15.53
CA GLN A 272 -2.44 3.06 15.38
C GLN A 272 -3.13 2.46 16.60
N ALA A 273 -2.54 1.43 17.21
CA ALA A 273 -3.12 0.78 18.38
C ALA A 273 -2.97 1.65 19.63
N GLU A 274 -1.83 2.34 19.76
CA GLU A 274 -1.43 2.93 21.04
C GLU A 274 -1.77 4.41 21.18
N ILE A 275 -1.97 5.17 20.09
CA ILE A 275 -2.37 6.58 20.19
C ILE A 275 -3.68 6.73 20.99
N PRO A 276 -4.78 5.99 20.68
CA PRO A 276 -6.03 6.15 21.41
C PRO A 276 -5.93 5.71 22.87
N SER A 277 -5.18 4.65 23.15
CA SER A 277 -4.94 4.10 24.48
C SER A 277 -4.10 5.04 25.35
N TYR A 278 -3.03 5.61 24.78
CA TYR A 278 -2.17 6.59 25.45
C TYR A 278 -2.92 7.90 25.74
N MET A 279 -3.72 8.39 24.79
CA MET A 279 -4.55 9.59 25.00
C MET A 279 -5.59 9.39 26.12
N LYS A 280 -6.17 8.19 26.24
CA LYS A 280 -7.13 7.87 27.31
C LYS A 280 -6.44 7.66 28.67
N GLY A 281 -5.46 6.76 28.75
CA GLY A 281 -4.83 6.35 30.02
C GLY A 281 -3.85 7.38 30.58
N VAL A 282 -2.88 7.83 29.76
CA VAL A 282 -1.82 8.72 30.24
C VAL A 282 -2.25 10.19 30.21
N LEU A 283 -2.97 10.62 29.17
CA LEU A 283 -3.39 12.03 29.01
C LEU A 283 -4.81 12.33 29.56
N ASN A 284 -5.54 11.34 30.09
CA ASN A 284 -6.88 11.50 30.69
C ASN A 284 -7.89 12.26 29.80
N MET A 285 -7.86 12.04 28.48
CA MET A 285 -8.76 12.74 27.56
C MET A 285 -10.16 12.10 27.50
N ASP A 286 -11.19 12.95 27.55
CA ASP A 286 -12.58 12.55 27.35
C ASP A 286 -12.80 11.84 26.01
N MET A 287 -13.53 10.71 26.04
CA MET A 287 -13.67 9.79 24.91
C MET A 287 -14.31 10.43 23.65
N LYS A 288 -15.23 11.39 23.83
CA LYS A 288 -15.84 12.14 22.70
C LYS A 288 -14.87 13.08 22.00
N LYS A 289 -13.95 13.71 22.73
CA LYS A 289 -12.88 14.54 22.14
C LYS A 289 -11.78 13.66 21.54
N ASN A 290 -11.56 12.47 22.11
CA ASN A 290 -10.52 11.54 21.69
C ASN A 290 -10.70 11.08 20.23
N ALA A 291 -11.92 10.85 19.74
CA ALA A 291 -12.15 10.45 18.35
C ALA A 291 -11.70 11.51 17.32
N LEU A 292 -11.95 12.79 17.59
CA LEU A 292 -11.52 13.90 16.74
C LEU A 292 -9.99 14.07 16.76
N TYR A 293 -9.39 14.04 17.95
CA TYR A 293 -7.94 14.18 18.09
C TYR A 293 -7.16 12.96 17.57
N SER A 294 -7.71 11.76 17.68
CA SER A 294 -7.13 10.53 17.12
C SER A 294 -7.19 10.49 15.59
N ALA A 295 -8.10 11.25 14.96
CA ALA A 295 -8.19 11.35 13.50
C ALA A 295 -7.18 12.35 12.90
N LEU A 296 -6.75 13.38 13.65
CA LEU A 296 -5.82 14.42 13.18
C LEU A 296 -4.49 13.88 12.64
N PRO A 297 -3.80 12.92 13.29
CA PRO A 297 -2.55 12.37 12.78
C PRO A 297 -2.69 11.74 11.39
N TYR A 298 -3.80 11.04 11.14
CA TYR A 298 -4.07 10.43 9.84
C TYR A 298 -4.49 11.45 8.78
N LEU A 299 -5.16 12.54 9.18
CA LEU A 299 -5.42 13.67 8.30
C LEU A 299 -4.10 14.33 7.87
N ALA A 300 -3.19 14.55 8.81
CA ALA A 300 -1.86 15.06 8.52
C ALA A 300 -1.09 14.13 7.58
N MET A 301 -1.13 12.81 7.81
CA MET A 301 -0.53 11.80 6.93
C MET A 301 -1.08 11.87 5.51
N TRP A 302 -2.40 11.96 5.37
CA TRP A 302 -3.05 12.06 4.06
C TRP A 302 -2.65 13.35 3.34
N CYS A 303 -2.69 14.51 4.01
CA CYS A 303 -2.22 15.77 3.43
C CYS A 303 -0.74 15.73 3.03
N MET A 304 0.12 15.22 3.91
CA MET A 304 1.56 15.11 3.66
C MET A 304 1.87 14.15 2.51
N SER A 305 1.06 13.11 2.28
CA SER A 305 1.25 12.20 1.14
C SER A 305 1.21 12.96 -0.21
N TYR A 306 0.34 13.95 -0.36
CA TYR A 306 0.28 14.81 -1.56
C TYR A 306 1.46 15.78 -1.62
N VAL A 307 1.87 16.33 -0.48
CA VAL A 307 3.05 17.21 -0.41
C VAL A 307 4.29 16.44 -0.86
N TYR A 308 4.52 15.25 -0.33
CA TYR A 308 5.63 14.40 -0.75
C TYR A 308 5.54 14.03 -2.23
N LEU A 309 4.33 13.79 -2.77
CA LEU A 309 4.16 13.51 -4.20
C LEU A 309 4.61 14.70 -5.06
N ILE A 310 4.12 15.90 -4.77
CA ILE A 310 4.48 17.12 -5.51
C ILE A 310 5.97 17.41 -5.37
N VAL A 311 6.53 17.32 -4.17
CA VAL A 311 7.96 17.57 -3.93
C VAL A 311 8.82 16.53 -4.64
N SER A 312 8.42 15.26 -4.66
CA SER A 312 9.12 14.22 -5.43
C SER A 312 9.18 14.53 -6.92
N ASP A 313 8.05 14.96 -7.50
CA ASP A 313 7.97 15.32 -8.92
C ASP A 313 8.86 16.54 -9.23
N VAL A 314 8.85 17.57 -8.37
CA VAL A 314 9.68 18.77 -8.57
C VAL A 314 11.17 18.43 -8.46
N LEU A 315 11.58 17.64 -7.47
CA LEU A 315 12.98 17.28 -7.24
C LEU A 315 13.54 16.41 -8.37
N LEU A 316 12.75 15.47 -8.89
CA LEU A 316 13.14 14.62 -10.02
C LEU A 316 13.14 15.39 -11.34
N ASN A 317 12.08 16.14 -11.66
CA ASN A 317 11.97 16.86 -12.94
C ASN A 317 13.00 18.00 -13.07
N ARG A 318 13.42 18.60 -11.95
CA ARG A 318 14.49 19.59 -11.93
C ARG A 318 15.89 18.97 -11.81
N ASN A 319 16.01 17.64 -11.80
CA ASN A 319 17.26 16.90 -11.63
C ASN A 319 18.07 17.34 -10.38
N ILE A 320 17.38 17.74 -9.31
CA ILE A 320 18.03 18.18 -8.05
C ILE A 320 18.56 16.97 -7.27
N LEU A 321 17.79 15.86 -7.27
CA LEU A 321 18.17 14.61 -6.63
C LEU A 321 18.04 13.45 -7.62
N SER A 322 18.93 12.47 -7.51
CA SER A 322 18.76 11.18 -8.17
C SER A 322 17.62 10.38 -7.52
N LEU A 323 17.04 9.42 -8.25
CA LEU A 323 15.98 8.56 -7.74
C LEU A 323 16.40 7.83 -6.44
N THR A 324 17.63 7.30 -6.41
CA THR A 324 18.21 6.66 -5.22
C THR A 324 18.27 7.63 -4.03
N ALA A 325 18.77 8.84 -4.24
CA ALA A 325 18.89 9.84 -3.18
C ALA A 325 17.50 10.24 -2.65
N LEU A 326 16.54 10.49 -3.54
CA LEU A 326 15.17 10.84 -3.18
C LEU A 326 14.47 9.75 -2.35
N ARG A 327 14.54 8.49 -2.81
CA ARG A 327 13.93 7.35 -2.11
C ARG A 327 14.53 7.19 -0.71
N LYS A 328 15.85 7.32 -0.57
CA LYS A 328 16.57 7.22 0.70
C LYS A 328 16.25 8.38 1.65
N THR A 329 16.22 9.62 1.16
CA THR A 329 15.92 10.79 2.01
C THR A 329 14.49 10.75 2.53
N PHE A 330 13.51 10.46 1.67
CA PHE A 330 12.11 10.40 2.10
C PHE A 330 11.84 9.22 3.03
N ASN A 331 12.44 8.05 2.78
CA ASN A 331 12.34 6.94 3.72
C ASN A 331 12.99 7.26 5.07
N SER A 332 14.13 7.97 5.06
CA SER A 332 14.82 8.37 6.29
C SER A 332 14.03 9.38 7.10
N LEU A 333 13.45 10.38 6.44
CA LEU A 333 12.53 11.31 7.08
C LEU A 333 11.35 10.55 7.71
N ALA A 334 10.75 9.62 6.97
CA ALA A 334 9.59 8.86 7.42
C ALA A 334 9.85 7.84 8.54
N LEU A 335 11.10 7.49 8.86
CA LEU A 335 11.44 6.54 9.92
C LEU A 335 12.18 7.21 11.08
N TRP A 336 13.22 7.99 10.80
CA TRP A 336 14.04 8.61 11.84
C TRP A 336 13.36 9.80 12.52
N ALA A 337 12.65 10.65 11.79
CA ALA A 337 11.91 11.75 12.44
C ALA A 337 10.80 11.20 13.35
N PRO A 338 10.03 10.16 12.92
CA PRO A 338 9.14 9.45 13.82
C PRO A 338 9.77 8.78 15.03
N ALA A 339 10.98 8.21 14.90
CA ALA A 339 11.69 7.63 16.02
C ALA A 339 12.01 8.67 17.10
N VAL A 340 12.53 9.84 16.68
CA VAL A 340 12.81 10.95 17.60
C VAL A 340 11.51 11.49 18.21
N GLY A 341 10.46 11.64 17.40
CA GLY A 341 9.15 12.09 17.86
C GLY A 341 8.51 11.16 18.90
N LEU A 342 8.63 9.84 18.71
CA LEU A 342 8.12 8.84 19.67
C LEU A 342 8.83 8.94 21.02
N ILE A 343 10.16 9.08 21.00
CA ILE A 343 10.95 9.29 22.23
C ILE A 343 10.53 10.61 22.88
N ALA A 344 10.40 11.69 22.13
CA ALA A 344 10.00 12.99 22.67
C ALA A 344 8.61 12.93 23.33
N VAL A 345 7.63 12.29 22.69
CA VAL A 345 6.28 12.10 23.24
C VAL A 345 6.31 11.34 24.56
N SER A 346 7.22 10.38 24.72
CA SER A 346 7.34 9.56 25.92
C SER A 346 7.77 10.34 27.18
N PHE A 347 8.34 11.54 27.00
CA PHE A 347 8.76 12.42 28.10
C PHE A 347 7.74 13.54 28.42
N LEU A 348 6.61 13.63 27.71
CA LEU A 348 5.62 14.70 27.89
C LEU A 348 4.64 14.43 29.01
N GLU A 349 4.43 15.43 29.86
CA GLU A 349 3.57 15.36 31.05
C GLU A 349 2.09 15.64 30.71
N GLN A 350 1.19 15.35 31.67
CA GLN A 350 -0.27 15.49 31.50
C GLN A 350 -0.69 16.94 31.21
N ASP A 351 0.02 17.92 31.78
CA ASP A 351 -0.18 19.35 31.56
C ASP A 351 0.14 19.78 30.11
N GLN A 352 0.90 18.97 29.37
CA GLN A 352 1.35 19.22 28.00
C GLN A 352 0.55 18.45 26.94
N THR A 353 -0.69 18.09 27.23
CA THR A 353 -1.57 17.32 26.32
C THR A 353 -1.65 17.90 24.90
N THR A 354 -1.75 19.22 24.74
CA THR A 354 -1.77 19.87 23.40
C THR A 354 -0.48 19.64 22.63
N LEU A 355 0.67 19.72 23.30
CA LEU A 355 1.98 19.51 22.67
C LEU A 355 2.17 18.05 22.29
N ALA A 356 1.67 17.10 23.10
CA ALA A 356 1.65 15.68 22.76
C ALA A 356 0.85 15.39 21.50
N ILE A 357 -0.35 15.96 21.37
CA ILE A 357 -1.20 15.81 20.17
C ILE A 357 -0.50 16.40 18.93
N VAL A 358 0.10 17.59 19.04
CA VAL A 358 0.82 18.23 17.93
C VAL A 358 2.02 17.38 17.50
N LEU A 359 2.83 16.89 18.43
CA LEU A 359 3.98 16.05 18.12
C LEU A 359 3.57 14.71 17.52
N MET A 360 2.55 14.04 18.06
CA MET A 360 2.01 12.81 17.47
C MET A 360 1.48 13.04 16.05
N THR A 361 0.76 14.15 15.84
CA THR A 361 0.22 14.52 14.53
C THR A 361 1.33 14.79 13.51
N ALA A 362 2.35 15.55 13.90
CA ALA A 362 3.52 15.80 13.06
C ALA A 362 4.29 14.50 12.74
N ASN A 363 4.43 13.64 13.74
CA ASN A 363 5.12 12.35 13.62
C ASN A 363 4.45 11.44 12.58
N VAL A 364 3.14 11.19 12.72
CA VAL A 364 2.37 10.39 11.75
C VAL A 364 2.32 11.08 10.37
N GLY A 365 2.26 12.43 10.33
CA GLY A 365 2.34 13.20 9.09
C GLY A 365 3.62 12.96 8.30
N VAL A 366 4.78 13.02 8.95
CA VAL A 366 6.09 12.80 8.32
C VAL A 366 6.27 11.33 7.88
N ASN A 367 5.63 10.39 8.58
CA ASN A 367 5.66 8.97 8.25
C ASN A 367 5.07 8.67 6.85
N ALA A 368 4.21 9.53 6.30
CA ALA A 368 3.68 9.44 4.93
C ALA A 368 4.76 9.35 3.83
N GLY A 369 5.97 9.86 4.11
CA GLY A 369 7.11 9.80 3.17
C GLY A 369 7.55 8.37 2.83
N SER A 370 7.16 7.36 3.61
CA SER A 370 7.53 5.95 3.38
C SER A 370 6.89 5.37 2.10
N THR A 371 5.71 5.86 1.72
CA THR A 371 5.00 5.42 0.50
C THR A 371 5.84 5.71 -0.74
N ILE A 372 6.43 6.89 -0.81
CA ILE A 372 7.37 7.24 -1.88
C ILE A 372 8.74 6.62 -1.61
N GLY A 373 9.22 6.62 -0.37
CA GLY A 373 10.59 6.19 -0.04
C GLY A 373 10.88 4.71 -0.25
N SER A 374 9.97 3.82 0.18
CA SER A 374 10.17 2.37 0.14
C SER A 374 9.08 1.60 -0.61
N ALA A 375 7.80 1.98 -0.54
CA ALA A 375 6.75 1.14 -1.12
C ALA A 375 6.87 0.95 -2.65
N LEU A 376 7.36 1.96 -3.36
CA LEU A 376 7.55 1.93 -4.81
C LEU A 376 8.90 1.33 -5.26
N ASN A 377 9.83 1.07 -4.33
CA ASN A 377 11.18 0.56 -4.66
C ASN A 377 11.15 -0.88 -5.23
N THR A 378 10.07 -1.64 -5.02
CA THR A 378 9.90 -2.97 -5.65
C THR A 378 9.94 -2.91 -7.17
N ILE A 379 9.41 -1.83 -7.76
CA ILE A 379 9.40 -1.59 -9.21
C ILE A 379 10.80 -1.16 -9.68
N ASP A 380 11.48 -0.34 -8.87
CA ASP A 380 12.81 0.18 -9.17
C ASP A 380 13.88 -0.94 -9.19
N LEU A 381 13.68 -2.03 -8.42
CA LEU A 381 14.58 -3.19 -8.36
C LEU A 381 14.45 -4.16 -9.53
N SER A 382 13.21 -4.42 -9.97
CA SER A 382 12.92 -5.35 -11.07
C SER A 382 11.49 -5.12 -11.59
N PRO A 383 11.34 -4.51 -12.78
CA PRO A 383 10.04 -4.38 -13.44
C PRO A 383 9.42 -5.74 -13.78
N ASN A 384 10.23 -6.71 -14.21
CA ASN A 384 9.77 -8.03 -14.65
C ASN A 384 9.19 -8.87 -13.51
N TYR A 385 9.79 -8.78 -12.32
CA TYR A 385 9.38 -9.53 -11.13
C TYR A 385 8.74 -8.65 -10.04
N ALA A 386 8.39 -7.39 -10.34
CA ALA A 386 7.85 -6.42 -9.38
C ALA A 386 6.68 -6.98 -8.56
N GLY A 387 5.76 -7.72 -9.19
CA GLY A 387 4.62 -8.34 -8.51
C GLY A 387 5.02 -9.41 -7.50
N ILE A 388 6.06 -10.21 -7.78
CA ILE A 388 6.58 -11.23 -6.86
C ILE A 388 7.31 -10.55 -5.69
N LEU A 389 8.16 -9.56 -5.98
CA LEU A 389 8.88 -8.80 -4.95
C LEU A 389 7.91 -8.08 -4.01
N MET A 390 6.87 -7.44 -4.57
CA MET A 390 5.82 -6.79 -3.78
C MET A 390 5.07 -7.80 -2.91
N GLY A 391 4.76 -8.99 -3.44
CA GLY A 391 4.14 -10.06 -2.66
C GLY A 391 5.00 -10.48 -1.46
N ILE A 392 6.30 -10.73 -1.65
CA ILE A 392 7.22 -11.11 -0.57
C ILE A 392 7.31 -10.00 0.49
N VAL A 393 7.56 -8.76 0.04
CA VAL A 393 7.74 -7.61 0.93
C VAL A 393 6.47 -7.28 1.70
N ASN A 394 5.32 -7.28 1.03
CA ASN A 394 4.03 -6.97 1.66
C ASN A 394 3.61 -8.08 2.63
N SER A 395 3.85 -9.35 2.28
CA SER A 395 3.61 -10.48 3.18
C SER A 395 4.44 -10.38 4.46
N ALA A 396 5.74 -10.09 4.36
CA ALA A 396 6.60 -9.90 5.53
C ALA A 396 6.18 -8.68 6.39
N ALA A 397 5.77 -7.59 5.75
CA ALA A 397 5.29 -6.40 6.45
C ALA A 397 3.97 -6.66 7.20
N ASN A 398 3.02 -7.41 6.62
CA ASN A 398 1.71 -7.67 7.23
C ASN A 398 1.73 -8.69 8.39
N VAL A 399 2.84 -9.41 8.61
CA VAL A 399 3.02 -10.23 9.82
C VAL A 399 3.28 -9.35 11.04
N ILE A 400 3.87 -8.18 10.86
CA ILE A 400 4.28 -7.30 11.97
C ILE A 400 3.10 -6.75 12.80
N PRO A 401 1.98 -6.30 12.20
CA PRO A 401 0.80 -5.87 12.96
C PRO A 401 0.18 -6.98 13.82
N ILE A 402 0.48 -8.25 13.57
CA ILE A 402 0.05 -9.37 14.43
C ILE A 402 0.91 -9.40 15.72
N LEU A 403 2.21 -9.12 15.60
CA LEU A 403 3.15 -9.19 16.71
C LEU A 403 3.11 -7.94 17.62
N THR A 404 2.78 -6.78 17.05
CA THR A 404 2.87 -5.50 17.77
C THR A 404 1.96 -5.46 19.00
N PRO A 405 0.65 -5.76 18.92
CA PRO A 405 -0.23 -5.71 20.10
C PRO A 405 0.12 -6.77 21.14
N LEU A 406 0.64 -7.93 20.71
CA LEU A 406 1.09 -8.99 21.64
C LEU A 406 2.28 -8.52 22.48
N LEU A 407 3.25 -7.84 21.86
CA LEU A 407 4.40 -7.30 22.58
C LEU A 407 3.96 -6.18 23.55
N VAL A 408 3.06 -5.30 23.12
CA VAL A 408 2.52 -4.25 23.99
C VAL A 408 1.78 -4.85 25.18
N GLY A 409 0.90 -5.84 24.97
CA GLY A 409 0.14 -6.48 26.04
C GLY A 409 0.99 -7.23 27.07
N VAL A 410 2.22 -7.62 26.73
CA VAL A 410 3.19 -8.22 27.67
C VAL A 410 3.95 -7.15 28.46
N ILE A 411 4.21 -5.99 27.86
CA ILE A 411 5.00 -4.91 28.47
C ILE A 411 4.12 -3.99 29.32
N VAL A 412 2.95 -3.63 28.80
CA VAL A 412 1.99 -2.72 29.42
C VAL A 412 1.00 -3.56 30.24
N THR A 413 1.35 -3.80 31.50
CA THR A 413 0.48 -4.48 32.47
C THR A 413 -0.41 -3.49 33.22
N GLU A 414 0.03 -2.23 33.32
CA GLU A 414 -0.69 -1.14 33.96
C GLU A 414 -0.87 -0.01 32.93
N ASN A 415 -2.10 0.22 32.47
CA ASN A 415 -2.39 1.19 31.41
C ASN A 415 -1.97 2.63 31.75
N ASP A 416 -1.87 2.96 33.05
CA ASP A 416 -1.48 4.28 33.54
C ASP A 416 0.04 4.42 33.77
N SER A 417 0.79 3.32 33.62
CA SER A 417 2.23 3.28 33.90
C SER A 417 3.05 3.88 32.75
N ARG A 418 3.49 5.13 32.94
CA ARG A 418 4.30 5.87 31.98
C ARG A 418 5.61 5.16 31.60
N SER A 419 6.27 4.51 32.56
CA SER A 419 7.52 3.79 32.31
C SER A 419 7.34 2.62 31.35
N GLN A 420 6.20 1.93 31.40
CA GLN A 420 5.91 0.82 30.49
C GLN A 420 5.70 1.32 29.07
N TRP A 421 4.96 2.42 28.90
CA TRP A 421 4.78 3.08 27.60
C TRP A 421 6.09 3.62 27.02
N GLN A 422 6.99 4.16 27.86
CA GLN A 422 8.33 4.57 27.44
C GLN A 422 9.12 3.41 26.83
N VAL A 423 9.07 2.23 27.44
CA VAL A 423 9.73 1.04 26.89
C VAL A 423 9.17 0.67 25.51
N VAL A 424 7.84 0.70 25.33
CA VAL A 424 7.20 0.44 24.03
C VAL A 424 7.67 1.43 22.96
N PHE A 425 7.67 2.73 23.27
CA PHE A 425 8.10 3.75 22.32
C PHE A 425 9.60 3.71 22.01
N ILE A 426 10.45 3.35 22.98
CA ILE A 426 11.88 3.16 22.75
C ILE A 426 12.12 1.95 21.83
N ILE A 427 11.40 0.85 22.01
CA ILE A 427 11.49 -0.32 21.13
C ILE A 427 11.08 0.08 19.70
N ALA A 428 9.96 0.79 19.54
CA ALA A 428 9.52 1.27 18.23
C ALA A 428 10.55 2.21 17.58
N ALA A 429 11.14 3.13 18.36
CA ALA A 429 12.19 4.02 17.88
C ALA A 429 13.46 3.26 17.45
N ALA A 430 13.87 2.23 18.19
CA ALA A 430 14.99 1.38 17.83
C ALA A 430 14.71 0.61 16.51
N VAL A 431 13.52 0.02 16.37
CA VAL A 431 13.11 -0.66 15.13
C VAL A 431 13.15 0.29 13.92
N PHE A 432 12.64 1.51 14.08
CA PHE A 432 12.71 2.54 13.05
C PHE A 432 14.16 2.93 12.71
N PHE A 433 15.00 3.14 13.73
CA PHE A 433 16.38 3.56 13.55
C PHE A 433 17.19 2.51 12.79
N PHE A 434 17.22 1.27 13.28
CA PHE A 434 17.96 0.18 12.67
C PHE A 434 17.38 -0.24 11.32
N GLY A 435 16.05 -0.24 11.19
CA GLY A 435 15.39 -0.57 9.93
C GLY A 435 15.76 0.40 8.80
N ASN A 436 15.78 1.70 9.09
CA ASN A 436 16.20 2.69 8.10
C ASN A 436 17.73 2.71 7.89
N LEU A 437 18.54 2.49 8.92
CA LEU A 437 20.00 2.39 8.78
C LEU A 437 20.37 1.26 7.80
N PHE A 438 19.75 0.09 7.95
CA PHE A 438 19.96 -1.04 7.05
C PHE A 438 19.52 -0.70 5.60
N TYR A 439 18.41 0.02 5.43
CA TYR A 439 17.96 0.50 4.13
C TYR A 439 18.91 1.51 3.48
N LEU A 440 19.51 2.41 4.27
CA LEU A 440 20.49 3.37 3.76
C LEU A 440 21.76 2.69 3.25
N ILE A 441 22.23 1.66 3.95
CA ILE A 441 23.46 0.93 3.61
C ILE A 441 23.22 0.01 2.40
N PHE A 442 22.17 -0.81 2.42
CA PHE A 442 21.97 -1.89 1.46
C PHE A 442 20.89 -1.64 0.41
N GLY A 443 20.04 -0.62 0.60
CA GLY A 443 19.02 -0.24 -0.36
C GLY A 443 19.62 0.29 -1.66
N ARG A 444 19.16 -0.27 -2.77
CA ARG A 444 19.53 0.09 -4.15
C ARG A 444 18.25 0.34 -4.95
N MET A 445 18.33 1.27 -5.90
CA MET A 445 17.23 1.70 -6.79
C MET A 445 17.70 1.57 -8.24
N GLU A 446 18.40 0.47 -8.51
CA GLU A 446 18.98 0.11 -9.78
C GLU A 446 18.51 -1.30 -10.14
N LEU A 447 18.33 -1.53 -11.44
CA LEU A 447 17.95 -2.82 -12.00
C LEU A 447 18.92 -3.91 -11.53
N GLN A 448 18.37 -4.94 -10.90
CA GLN A 448 19.18 -6.02 -10.37
C GLN A 448 19.58 -7.01 -11.48
N PRO A 449 20.74 -7.69 -11.37
CA PRO A 449 21.25 -8.57 -12.43
C PRO A 449 20.28 -9.70 -12.82
N TRP A 450 19.47 -10.18 -11.87
CA TRP A 450 18.48 -11.23 -12.10
C TRP A 450 17.18 -10.75 -12.76
N ASP A 451 17.05 -9.45 -13.06
CA ASP A 451 15.97 -8.93 -13.89
C ASP A 451 16.16 -9.28 -15.38
N ASN A 452 17.40 -9.58 -15.80
CA ASN A 452 17.73 -9.94 -17.17
C ASN A 452 17.06 -11.27 -17.59
N PRO A 453 16.36 -11.33 -18.74
CA PRO A 453 15.73 -12.54 -19.27
C PRO A 453 16.66 -13.75 -19.42
N ASP A 454 17.93 -13.50 -19.71
CA ASP A 454 18.95 -14.51 -19.97
C ASP A 454 19.75 -14.89 -18.72
N PHE A 455 19.39 -14.37 -17.53
CA PHE A 455 20.11 -14.62 -16.27
C PHE A 455 20.26 -16.11 -15.93
N LEU A 456 19.26 -16.93 -16.27
CA LEU A 456 19.26 -18.37 -16.02
C LEU A 456 19.77 -19.20 -17.22
N LEU A 457 20.14 -18.56 -18.33
CA LEU A 457 20.69 -19.29 -19.48
C LEU A 457 22.16 -19.65 -19.23
N PRO A 458 22.60 -20.83 -19.68
CA PRO A 458 24.03 -21.16 -19.72
C PRO A 458 24.77 -20.13 -20.57
N LYS A 459 25.92 -19.62 -20.08
CA LYS A 459 26.76 -18.61 -20.76
C LYS A 459 27.09 -18.96 -22.22
N SER A 460 27.06 -20.23 -22.61
CA SER A 460 27.33 -20.72 -23.98
C SER A 460 26.30 -20.30 -25.03
N VAL A 461 25.12 -19.78 -24.65
CA VAL A 461 24.07 -19.33 -25.60
C VAL A 461 24.11 -17.82 -25.83
N VAL A 462 24.69 -17.06 -24.91
CA VAL A 462 24.72 -15.58 -24.94
C VAL A 462 25.77 -15.05 -25.94
N ASP A 463 26.80 -15.84 -26.25
CA ASP A 463 27.90 -15.45 -27.17
C ASP A 463 27.59 -15.66 -28.67
N VAL A 464 26.35 -16.02 -29.04
CA VAL A 464 25.95 -16.02 -30.46
C VAL A 464 25.69 -14.58 -30.89
N LYS A 465 26.76 -13.91 -31.33
CA LYS A 465 26.74 -12.61 -32.02
C LYS A 465 25.54 -12.54 -32.99
N PRO A 466 24.79 -11.43 -33.06
CA PRO A 466 23.81 -11.25 -34.13
C PRO A 466 24.54 -11.36 -35.49
N PRO A 467 23.90 -11.94 -36.52
CA PRO A 467 24.50 -12.03 -37.84
C PRO A 467 24.85 -10.62 -38.31
N ALA A 468 26.10 -10.43 -38.71
CA ALA A 468 26.59 -9.15 -39.22
C ALA A 468 25.62 -8.61 -40.28
N GLU A 469 25.13 -7.38 -40.08
CA GLU A 469 24.50 -6.62 -41.14
C GLU A 469 25.40 -6.69 -42.37
N LYS A 470 24.90 -7.28 -43.45
CA LYS A 470 25.54 -7.14 -44.75
C LYS A 470 25.53 -5.66 -45.06
N SER A 471 26.71 -5.05 -45.04
CA SER A 471 26.93 -3.71 -45.56
C SER A 471 26.64 -3.73 -47.07
N GLU A 472 25.41 -3.45 -47.47
CA GLU A 472 25.09 -2.97 -48.80
C GLU A 472 25.66 -1.54 -48.90
N ASN A 473 26.92 -1.44 -49.29
CA ASN A 473 27.52 -0.23 -49.83
C ASN A 473 28.75 -0.61 -50.66
N SER A 474 28.50 -1.20 -51.84
CA SER A 474 29.52 -1.34 -52.88
C SER A 474 28.91 -1.44 -54.27
N VAL A 475 28.12 -0.45 -54.69
CA VAL A 475 27.88 -0.18 -56.11
C VAL A 475 27.77 1.33 -56.25
N LEU A 476 28.89 2.01 -56.52
CA LEU A 476 28.98 3.31 -57.18
C LEU A 476 30.48 3.65 -57.33
N ASP A 477 31.14 3.02 -58.31
CA ASP A 477 32.37 3.57 -58.89
C ASP A 477 32.64 2.93 -60.27
N GLU A 478 31.76 3.20 -61.23
CA GLU A 478 32.11 3.08 -62.66
C GLU A 478 32.59 4.45 -63.15
N LYS A 479 33.92 4.61 -63.27
CA LYS A 479 34.54 5.64 -64.11
C LYS A 479 34.69 5.12 -65.54
N PRO A 480 34.38 5.92 -66.58
CA PRO A 480 34.49 5.48 -67.96
C PRO A 480 35.95 5.50 -68.44
N ARG A 481 36.41 4.37 -69.01
CA ARG A 481 37.66 4.29 -69.79
C ARG A 481 37.51 5.11 -71.07
N LYS A 482 38.32 6.16 -71.21
CA LYS A 482 38.60 6.79 -72.51
C LYS A 482 39.51 5.87 -73.33
N SER A 483 39.10 5.58 -74.56
CA SER A 483 39.90 4.96 -75.60
C SER A 483 40.87 5.99 -76.21
N ILE A 484 42.14 5.59 -76.34
CA ILE A 484 43.10 6.14 -77.30
C ILE A 484 43.73 4.92 -77.97
N THR A 485 43.21 4.52 -79.14
CA THR A 485 43.94 4.44 -80.42
C THR A 485 42.91 4.25 -81.53
#